data_AF-A0A7I8CNR4-F1
#
_entry.id   AF-A0A7I8CNR4-F1
#
_cell.length_a   1.000
_cell.length_b   1.000
_cell.length_c   1.000
_cell.angle_alpha   90.00
_cell.angle_beta   90.00
_cell.angle_gamma   90.00
#
_symmetry.space_group_name_H-M   'P 1'
#
loop_
_entity.id
_entity.type
_entity.pdbx_description
1 polymer ?
#
loop_
_entity_poly.entity_id
_entity_poly.type
_entity_poly.pdbx_seq_one_letter_code
_entity_poly.pdbx_strand_id
1 'polypeptide(L)' 'MAIERIWVRASYTIRKNAQRTSGQVEFIARVTEPEQGASLTERARRAVARRLHVPESSVDITGLITD' A
#
# COMPACT_ATOMS: atom_id res chain seq x y z
N MET A 1 15.32 20.32 -0.48
CA MET A 1 14.12 19.52 -0.80
C MET A 1 13.36 19.28 0.50
N ALA A 2 12.11 19.73 0.59
CA ALA A 2 11.29 19.53 1.77
C ALA A 2 10.78 18.08 1.81
N ILE A 3 10.93 17.39 2.94
CA ILE A 3 10.34 16.06 3.13
C ILE A 3 8.95 16.27 3.71
N GLU A 4 7.93 15.92 2.93
CA GLU A 4 6.55 15.94 3.36
C GLU A 4 6.16 14.59 3.97
N ARG A 5 5.28 14.62 4.96
CA ARG A 5 4.71 13.43 5.60
C ARG A 5 3.23 13.40 5.25
N ILE A 6 2.88 12.51 4.34
CA ILE A 6 1.49 12.31 3.93
C ILE A 6 0.92 11.07 4.61
N TRP A 7 -0.36 11.14 4.96
CA TRP A 7 -1.11 9.97 5.41
C TRP A 7 -1.58 9.19 4.20
N VAL A 8 -1.27 7.89 4.16
CA VAL A 8 -1.64 7.01 3.06
C VAL A 8 -2.54 5.92 3.59
N ARG A 9 -3.77 5.85 3.06
CA ARG A 9 -4.69 4.74 3.26
C ARG A 9 -4.82 3.98 1.94
N ALA A 10 -4.42 2.71 1.94
CA ALA A 10 -4.52 1.85 0.76
C ALA A 10 -5.47 0.68 1.01
N SER A 11 -6.42 0.50 0.10
CA SER A 11 -7.28 -0.68 0.04
C SER A 11 -6.60 -1.78 -0.76
N TYR A 12 -6.67 -3.02 -0.28
CA TYR A 12 -6.06 -4.16 -0.95
C TYR A 12 -7.02 -5.34 -1.05
N THR A 13 -6.76 -6.19 -2.03
CA THR A 13 -7.26 -7.56 -2.07
C THR A 13 -6.09 -8.54 -2.16
N ILE A 14 -6.13 -9.58 -1.35
CA ILE A 14 -5.18 -10.69 -1.42
C ILE A 14 -5.86 -11.96 -1.93
N ARG A 15 -5.10 -12.77 -2.66
CA ARG A 15 -5.49 -14.14 -2.99
C ARG A 15 -4.62 -15.11 -2.19
N LYS A 16 -5.21 -15.84 -1.25
CA LYS A 16 -4.53 -16.88 -0.46
C LYS A 16 -5.35 -18.16 -0.52
N ASN A 17 -4.76 -19.24 -1.04
CA ASN A 17 -5.37 -20.58 -1.09
C ASN A 17 -6.81 -20.58 -1.63
N ALA A 18 -7.03 -19.98 -2.81
CA ALA A 18 -8.34 -19.79 -3.46
C ALA A 18 -9.33 -18.85 -2.74
N GLN A 19 -8.98 -18.32 -1.56
CA GLN A 19 -9.79 -17.34 -0.85
C GLN A 19 -9.32 -15.91 -1.18
N ARG A 20 -10.26 -15.04 -1.53
CA ARG A 20 -10.01 -13.61 -1.72
C ARG A 20 -10.35 -12.87 -0.44
N THR A 21 -9.40 -12.14 0.13
CA THR A 21 -9.60 -11.32 1.33
C THR A 21 -9.33 -9.87 1.00
N SER A 22 -10.22 -8.99 1.42
CA SER A 22 -10.11 -7.54 1.23
C SER A 22 -9.75 -6.88 2.55
N GLY A 23 -8.98 -5.80 2.51
CA GLY A 23 -8.66 -5.03 3.70
C GLY A 23 -8.10 -3.65 3.39
N GLN A 24 -7.71 -2.94 4.44
CA GLN A 24 -7.07 -1.62 4.35
C GLN A 24 -5.78 -1.61 5.15
N VAL A 25 -4.81 -0.82 4.67
CA VAL A 25 -3.58 -0.51 5.40
C VAL A 25 -3.42 1.01 5.45
N GLU A 26 -3.03 1.51 6.61
CA GLU A 26 -2.72 2.91 6.83
C GLU A 26 -1.26 3.04 7.22
N PHE A 27 -0.57 4.01 6.63
CA PHE A 27 0.80 4.33 6.97
C PHE A 27 1.15 5.77 6.62
N ILE A 28 2.12 6.33 7.33
CA ILE A 28 2.67 7.66 7.01
C ILE A 28 3.82 7.46 6.03
N ALA A 29 3.72 8.04 4.83
CA ALA A 29 4.79 8.04 3.86
C ALA A 29 5.59 9.34 3.94
N ARG A 30 6.92 9.22 3.96
CA ARG A 30 7.82 10.35 3.72
C ARG A 30 8.06 10.43 2.22
N VAL A 31 7.64 11.52 1.61
CA VAL A 31 7.81 11.80 0.18
C VAL A 31 8.52 13.14 0.01
N THR A 32 9.40 13.24 -0.99
CA THR A 32 10.07 14.49 -1.35
C THR A 32 9.28 15.28 -2.38
N GLU A 33 8.39 14.61 -3.14
CA GLU A 33 7.47 15.20 -4.12
C GLU A 33 6.15 14.41 -4.11
N PRO A 34 4.98 15.09 -4.17
CA PRO A 34 3.66 14.45 -4.10
C PRO A 34 3.32 13.59 -5.33
N GLU A 35 4.02 13.77 -6.46
CA GLU A 35 3.73 13.07 -7.72
C GLU A 35 4.24 11.61 -7.79
N GLN A 36 4.96 11.12 -6.76
CA GLN A 36 5.51 9.76 -6.76
C GLN A 36 4.48 8.68 -6.34
N GLY A 37 3.23 8.77 -6.82
CA GLY A 37 2.15 7.83 -6.51
C GLY A 37 2.47 6.36 -6.85
N ALA A 38 3.31 6.10 -7.86
CA ALA A 38 3.83 4.77 -8.16
C ALA A 38 4.62 4.17 -6.98
N SER A 39 5.36 5.00 -6.25
CA SER A 39 6.12 4.56 -5.06
C SER A 39 5.21 4.23 -3.89
N LEU A 40 4.04 4.89 -3.76
CA LEU A 40 3.12 4.68 -2.66
C LEU A 40 2.36 3.37 -2.80
N THR A 41 1.94 3.03 -4.02
CA THR A 41 1.29 1.74 -4.32
C THR A 41 2.24 0.57 -4.05
N GLU A 42 3.50 0.65 -4.48
CA GLU A 42 4.50 -0.38 -4.18
C GLU A 42 4.80 -0.49 -2.69
N ARG A 43 4.94 0.65 -1.99
CA ARG A 43 5.13 0.67 -0.53
C ARG A 43 3.94 0.05 0.20
N ALA A 44 2.71 0.37 -0.21
CA ALA A 44 1.49 -0.22 0.32
C ALA A 44 1.46 -1.74 0.09
N ARG A 45 1.74 -2.18 -1.15
CA ARG A 45 1.80 -3.61 -1.50
C ARG A 45 2.78 -4.37 -0.62
N ARG A 46 3.98 -3.83 -0.46
CA ARG A 46 5.05 -4.41 0.38
C ARG A 46 4.67 -4.42 1.86
N ALA A 47 4.02 -3.37 2.35
CA ALA A 47 3.54 -3.32 3.73
C ALA A 47 2.48 -4.40 4.01
N VAL A 48 1.52 -4.58 3.10
CA VAL A 48 0.47 -5.62 3.20
C VAL A 48 1.09 -7.02 3.13
N ALA A 49 1.97 -7.25 2.15
CA ALA A 49 2.65 -8.53 1.97
C ALA A 49 3.39 -8.97 3.24
N ARG A 50 4.15 -8.06 3.85
CA ARG A 50 4.86 -8.32 5.12
C ARG A 50 3.89 -8.58 6.28
N ARG A 51 2.86 -7.75 6.43
CA ARG A 51 1.90 -7.87 7.54
C ARG A 51 1.13 -9.18 7.52
N LEU A 52 0.75 -9.63 6.32
CA LEU A 52 -0.05 -10.84 6.12
C LEU A 52 0.78 -12.09 5.83
N HIS A 53 2.11 -11.97 5.77
CA HIS A 53 3.04 -13.04 5.41
C HIS A 53 2.64 -13.73 4.09
N VAL A 54 2.38 -12.92 3.06
CA VAL A 54 2.01 -13.37 1.71
C VAL A 54 2.97 -12.78 0.66
N PRO A 55 3.16 -13.42 -0.50
CA PRO A 55 4.01 -12.85 -1.55
C PRO A 55 3.42 -11.55 -2.10
N GLU A 56 4.27 -10.57 -2.45
CA GLU A 56 3.81 -9.29 -3.00
C GLU A 56 2.94 -9.47 -4.27
N SER A 57 3.23 -10.50 -5.07
CA SER A 57 2.45 -10.85 -6.28
C SER A 57 1.01 -11.30 -5.98
N SER A 58 0.70 -11.66 -4.74
CA SER A 58 -0.66 -12.02 -4.31
C SER A 58 -1.47 -10.82 -3.80
N VAL A 59 -0.85 -9.63 -3.73
CA VAL A 59 -1.43 -8.41 -3.20
C VAL A 59 -1.77 -7.44 -4.34
N ASP A 60 -3.06 -7.25 -4.56
CA ASP A 60 -3.59 -6.23 -5.47
C ASP A 60 -4.02 -5.01 -4.66
N ILE A 61 -3.41 -3.85 -4.90
CA ILE A 61 -3.86 -2.58 -4.33
C ILE A 61 -5.00 -2.06 -5.22
N THR A 62 -6.18 -1.92 -4.65
CA THR A 62 -7.42 -1.56 -5.38
C THR A 62 -7.79 -0.10 -5.23
N GLY A 63 -7.17 0.61 -4.29
CA GLY A 63 -7.35 2.05 -4.11
C GLY A 63 -6.31 2.64 -3.17
N LEU A 64 -5.96 3.91 -3.40
CA LEU A 64 -5.01 4.67 -2.62
C LEU A 64 -5.59 6.06 -2.35
N ILE A 65 -5.69 6.43 -1.08
CA ILE A 65 -6.13 7.75 -0.62
C ILE A 65 -4.94 8.36 0.12
N THR A 66 -4.58 9.58 -0.25
CA THR A 66 -3.52 10.36 0.37
C THR A 66 -4.08 11.66 0.92
N ASP A 67 -3.70 12.01 2.15
CA ASP A 67 -4.03 13.25 2.84
C ASP A 67 -2.76 13.96 3.33
#